data_AF-A0A1I4ZRX7-F1
#
_entry.id   AF-A0A1I4ZRX7-F1
#
_cell.length_a   1.000
_cell.length_b   1.000
_cell.length_c   1.000
_cell.angle_alpha   90.00
_cell.angle_beta   90.00
_cell.angle_gamma   90.00
#
_symmetry.space_group_name_H-M   'P 1'
#
loop_
_entity.id
_entity.type
_entity.pdbx_description
1 polymer ?
#
loop_
_entity_poly.entity_id
_entity_poly.type
_entity_poly.pdbx_seq_one_letter_code
_entity_poly.pdbx_strand_id
1 'polypeptide(L)'
;MENRKHALVLTGELLPGFEAAGTWPEIAKYFRIDDARLKSDVLARVPMTIKESDDLGDLEKRRASLTGLGAASEIHVLGGKSCFALVDNVPRGPLPRSYIEQRVRSGAWPANTRVAAVGSTDWRPLDAEPVSAATPIPAPAAMPGPAQDDAMDEADTVAAKIARVADSVAGRLNVPRVLPAGAAIHAGFWRRCAAYLIDGLILFVPGLVLMLIPILGIILYFVGRWLYFAMMESSESQATLGKRAMGLIVTDGKGQRLGFGQASGRYFAGAVSYVTFYIGYALAGWTQRKQALHDLIADTCVVFDTVRPGEELPTVRPPMPWYGWAANCLLLAIFPIAILAAIAIPAYNDYLVRAKTATAMIEIPSAKAEVIAALAAGGGCPGEVRESSDAMVESISFSGTAPNCVITLTFASDSDVPASVRAQAVELAYAEDGTWTCSSPIASKYLPAECR
;
A
#
# COMPACT_ATOMS: atom_id res chain seq x y z
N MET A 1 37.77 -28.73 -11.14
CA MET A 1 38.08 -27.40 -11.69
C MET A 1 37.58 -26.38 -10.68
N GLU A 2 38.49 -25.59 -10.11
CA GLU A 2 38.17 -24.57 -9.13
C GLU A 2 37.31 -23.48 -9.80
N ASN A 3 36.10 -23.24 -9.29
CA ASN A 3 35.12 -22.35 -9.92
C ASN A 3 35.56 -20.88 -9.74
N ARG A 4 36.47 -20.41 -10.58
CA ARG A 4 36.99 -19.03 -10.53
C ARG A 4 35.93 -18.07 -11.05
N LYS A 5 35.54 -17.11 -10.22
CA LYS A 5 34.67 -16.01 -10.66
C LYS A 5 35.44 -15.10 -11.61
N HIS A 6 34.76 -14.58 -12.62
CA HIS A 6 35.29 -13.65 -13.60
C HIS A 6 34.45 -12.36 -13.58
N ALA A 7 35.07 -11.25 -13.96
CA ALA A 7 34.45 -9.94 -14.05
C ALA A 7 34.58 -9.40 -15.47
N LEU A 8 33.46 -8.98 -16.06
CA LEU A 8 33.41 -8.25 -17.33
C LEU A 8 33.55 -6.75 -17.04
N VAL A 9 34.66 -6.18 -17.48
CA VAL A 9 35.03 -4.76 -17.29
C VAL A 9 34.78 -4.00 -18.59
N LEU A 10 33.99 -2.92 -18.51
CA LEU A 10 33.87 -1.93 -19.57
C LEU A 10 35.02 -0.93 -19.43
N THR A 11 35.81 -0.73 -20.49
CA THR A 11 36.96 0.18 -20.41
C THR A 11 36.55 1.65 -20.56
N GLY A 12 35.44 1.92 -21.25
CA GLY A 12 35.02 3.27 -21.63
C GLY A 12 35.59 3.74 -22.98
N GLU A 13 36.40 2.90 -23.64
CA GLU A 13 36.95 3.16 -24.95
C GLU A 13 36.08 2.56 -26.07
N LEU A 14 36.20 3.12 -27.26
CA LEU A 14 35.52 2.63 -28.47
C LEU A 14 36.48 1.83 -29.33
N LEU A 15 35.96 0.81 -30.00
CA LEU A 15 36.73 0.05 -30.98
C LEU A 15 36.99 0.91 -32.24
N PRO A 16 38.10 0.68 -32.95
CA PRO A 16 38.41 1.40 -34.18
C PRO A 16 37.27 1.31 -35.19
N GLY A 17 36.87 2.45 -35.76
CA GLY A 17 35.77 2.54 -36.74
C GLY A 17 34.38 2.83 -36.17
N PHE A 18 34.26 2.99 -34.85
CA PHE A 18 32.99 3.36 -34.19
C PHE A 18 33.01 4.80 -33.67
N GLU A 19 31.93 5.54 -33.89
CA GLU A 19 31.78 6.92 -33.40
C GLU A 19 30.99 6.99 -32.10
N ALA A 20 31.47 7.81 -31.15
CA ALA A 20 30.86 7.99 -29.84
C ALA A 20 29.39 8.44 -29.91
N ALA A 21 29.05 9.27 -30.89
CA ALA A 21 27.70 9.81 -31.07
C ALA A 21 26.66 8.72 -31.42
N GLY A 22 27.08 7.65 -32.10
CA GLY A 22 26.21 6.53 -32.47
C GLY A 22 26.27 5.35 -31.50
N THR A 23 27.46 5.04 -30.97
CA THR A 23 27.69 3.84 -30.15
C THR A 23 27.10 3.93 -28.74
N TRP A 24 27.29 5.05 -28.04
CA TRP A 24 26.84 5.16 -26.65
C TRP A 24 25.30 5.09 -26.48
N PRO A 25 24.47 5.69 -27.36
CA PRO A 25 23.03 5.51 -27.31
C PRO A 25 22.57 4.06 -27.50
N GLU A 26 23.22 3.29 -28.38
CA GLU A 26 22.89 1.87 -28.58
C GLU A 26 23.29 1.01 -27.37
N ILE A 27 24.40 1.36 -26.71
CA ILE A 27 24.80 0.74 -25.45
C ILE A 27 23.82 1.10 -24.31
N ALA A 28 23.31 2.33 -24.28
CA ALA A 28 22.28 2.75 -23.32
C ALA A 28 21.01 1.88 -23.47
N LYS A 29 20.58 1.63 -24.72
CA LYS A 29 19.47 0.73 -25.05
C LYS A 29 19.76 -0.71 -24.60
N TYR A 30 20.97 -1.23 -24.84
CA TYR A 30 21.39 -2.56 -24.40
C TYR A 30 21.27 -2.73 -22.87
N PHE A 31 21.69 -1.72 -22.11
CA PHE A 31 21.57 -1.70 -20.64
C PHE A 31 20.19 -1.27 -20.13
N ARG A 32 19.26 -0.88 -21.02
CA ARG A 32 17.94 -0.34 -20.68
C ARG A 32 18.01 0.86 -19.72
N ILE A 33 18.92 1.78 -19.99
CA ILE A 33 19.09 3.04 -19.25
C ILE A 33 19.05 4.23 -20.21
N ASP A 34 18.66 5.40 -19.72
CA ASP A 34 18.61 6.62 -20.51
C ASP A 34 20.03 7.11 -20.86
N ASP A 35 20.21 7.73 -22.04
CA ASP A 35 21.50 8.25 -22.51
C ASP A 35 22.15 9.25 -21.52
N ALA A 36 21.33 10.10 -20.90
CA ALA A 36 21.79 11.04 -19.87
C ALA A 36 22.38 10.31 -18.65
N ARG A 37 21.77 9.20 -18.22
CA ARG A 37 22.25 8.38 -17.10
C ARG A 37 23.47 7.55 -17.48
N LEU A 38 23.55 7.04 -18.71
CA LEU A 38 24.76 6.37 -19.19
C LEU A 38 25.96 7.33 -19.11
N LYS A 39 25.79 8.59 -19.53
CA LYS A 39 26.83 9.61 -19.48
C LYS A 39 27.23 10.00 -18.05
N SER A 40 26.27 10.26 -17.17
CA SER A 40 26.55 10.72 -15.80
C SER A 40 27.02 9.61 -14.86
N ASP A 41 26.47 8.39 -15.00
CA ASP A 41 26.63 7.33 -13.99
C ASP A 41 27.67 6.28 -14.42
N VAL A 42 27.75 5.99 -15.72
CA VAL A 42 28.59 4.90 -16.27
C VAL A 42 29.86 5.46 -16.91
N LEU A 43 29.73 6.37 -17.88
CA LEU A 43 30.88 6.94 -18.60
C LEU A 43 31.76 7.83 -17.70
N ALA A 44 31.20 8.40 -16.64
CA ALA A 44 31.98 9.13 -15.64
C ALA A 44 32.87 8.20 -14.78
N ARG A 45 32.59 6.90 -14.72
CA ARG A 45 33.21 5.94 -13.77
C ARG A 45 34.00 4.82 -14.42
N VAL A 46 33.88 4.65 -15.74
CA VAL A 46 34.69 3.71 -16.52
C VAL A 46 36.20 4.03 -16.40
N PRO A 47 37.07 3.02 -16.32
CA PRO A 47 36.76 1.59 -16.43
C PRO A 47 36.03 1.05 -15.18
N MET A 48 35.03 0.20 -15.40
CA MET A 48 34.23 -0.39 -14.32
C MET A 48 33.69 -1.79 -14.67
N THR A 49 33.50 -2.62 -13.64
CA THR A 49 32.87 -3.94 -13.75
C THR A 49 31.37 -3.80 -13.99
N ILE A 50 30.88 -4.37 -15.09
CA ILE A 50 29.44 -4.44 -15.41
C ILE A 50 28.81 -5.69 -14.76
N LYS A 51 29.52 -6.82 -14.80
CA LYS A 51 28.98 -8.12 -14.37
C LYS A 51 30.08 -9.02 -13.84
N GLU A 52 29.81 -9.66 -12.70
CA GLU A 52 30.60 -10.75 -12.14
C GLU A 52 29.82 -12.07 -12.30
N SER A 53 30.49 -13.13 -12.76
CA SER A 53 29.89 -14.47 -12.91
C SER A 53 30.97 -15.56 -12.92
N ASP A 54 30.62 -16.76 -12.49
CA ASP A 54 31.38 -18.00 -12.65
C ASP A 54 31.16 -18.66 -14.03
N ASP A 55 30.09 -18.30 -14.75
CA ASP A 55 29.83 -18.73 -16.12
C ASP A 55 30.58 -17.86 -17.14
N LEU A 56 31.75 -18.34 -17.57
CA LEU A 56 32.56 -17.66 -18.58
C LEU A 56 31.84 -17.55 -19.93
N GLY A 57 30.96 -18.51 -20.27
CA GLY A 57 30.22 -18.51 -21.51
C GLY A 57 29.18 -17.38 -21.59
N ASP A 58 28.50 -17.06 -20.49
CA ASP A 58 27.60 -15.89 -20.41
C ASP A 58 28.38 -14.58 -20.55
N LEU A 59 29.54 -14.48 -19.90
CA LEU A 59 30.38 -13.27 -19.98
C LEU A 59 30.94 -13.05 -21.40
N GLU A 60 31.37 -14.11 -22.09
CA GLU A 60 31.83 -14.01 -23.48
C GLU A 60 30.70 -13.62 -24.44
N LYS A 61 29.47 -14.14 -24.25
CA LYS A 61 28.30 -13.71 -25.05
C LYS A 61 28.00 -12.21 -24.88
N ARG A 62 28.09 -11.71 -23.63
CA ARG A 62 27.88 -10.29 -23.31
C ARG A 62 29.01 -9.43 -23.88
N ARG A 63 30.25 -9.87 -23.76
CA ARG A 63 31.42 -9.21 -24.37
C ARG A 63 31.27 -9.12 -25.88
N ALA A 64 30.87 -10.21 -26.54
CA ALA A 64 30.60 -10.23 -27.98
C ALA A 64 29.48 -9.26 -28.37
N SER A 65 28.42 -9.17 -27.56
CA SER A 65 27.34 -8.19 -27.77
C SER A 65 27.85 -6.75 -27.67
N LEU A 66 28.65 -6.42 -26.66
CA LEU A 66 29.26 -5.08 -26.51
C LEU A 66 30.26 -4.77 -27.61
N THR A 67 31.04 -5.76 -28.04
CA THR A 67 31.97 -5.65 -29.16
C THR A 67 31.23 -5.36 -30.46
N GLY A 68 30.10 -6.04 -30.71
CA GLY A 68 29.25 -5.79 -31.88
C GLY A 68 28.62 -4.38 -31.90
N LEU A 69 28.48 -3.76 -30.72
CA LEU A 69 28.02 -2.38 -30.56
C LEU A 69 29.16 -1.35 -30.63
N GLY A 70 30.43 -1.79 -30.65
CA GLY A 70 31.62 -0.93 -30.74
C GLY A 70 32.27 -0.54 -29.41
N ALA A 71 31.86 -1.13 -28.27
CA ALA A 71 32.45 -0.85 -26.97
C ALA A 71 33.61 -1.81 -26.63
N ALA A 72 34.74 -1.26 -26.19
CA ALA A 72 35.86 -2.05 -25.69
C ALA A 72 35.54 -2.61 -24.30
N SER A 73 35.68 -3.93 -24.15
CA SER A 73 35.44 -4.64 -22.89
C SER A 73 36.37 -5.85 -22.73
N GLU A 74 36.75 -6.13 -21.48
CA GLU A 74 37.73 -7.14 -21.10
C GLU A 74 37.20 -8.03 -19.98
N ILE A 75 37.57 -9.31 -19.97
CA ILE A 75 37.20 -10.27 -18.92
C ILE A 75 38.43 -10.58 -18.08
N HIS A 76 38.31 -10.44 -16.77
CA HIS A 76 39.40 -10.62 -15.81
C HIS A 76 39.00 -11.59 -14.70
N VAL A 77 39.98 -12.35 -14.18
CA VAL A 77 39.75 -13.27 -13.06
C VAL A 77 39.54 -12.46 -11.78
N LEU A 78 38.46 -12.75 -11.06
CA LEU A 78 38.12 -12.10 -9.80
C LEU A 78 38.87 -12.79 -8.64
N GLY A 79 40.07 -12.29 -8.33
CA GLY A 79 40.92 -12.82 -7.25
C GLY A 79 40.52 -12.41 -5.83
N GLY A 80 39.36 -11.77 -5.65
CA GLY A 80 38.89 -11.19 -4.38
C GLY A 80 37.71 -10.24 -4.59
N LYS A 81 37.38 -9.41 -3.60
CA LYS A 81 36.35 -8.36 -3.79
C LYS A 81 36.84 -7.31 -4.78
N SER A 82 35.96 -6.84 -5.66
CA SER A 82 36.22 -5.68 -6.50
C SER A 82 36.55 -4.44 -5.64
N CYS A 83 37.39 -3.56 -6.15
CA CYS A 83 37.88 -2.36 -5.45
C CYS A 83 37.89 -1.14 -6.37
N PHE A 84 38.01 0.05 -5.81
CA PHE A 84 38.19 1.28 -6.57
C PHE A 84 39.68 1.59 -6.72
N ALA A 85 40.07 2.10 -7.88
CA ALA A 85 41.42 2.59 -8.14
C ALA A 85 41.38 4.11 -8.30
N LEU A 86 42.32 4.82 -7.69
CA LEU A 86 42.51 6.25 -7.85
C LEU A 86 43.55 6.50 -8.93
N VAL A 87 43.08 6.92 -10.10
CA VAL A 87 43.93 7.27 -11.26
C VAL A 87 43.75 8.75 -11.52
N ASP A 88 44.84 9.52 -11.48
CA ASP A 88 44.82 10.98 -11.67
C ASP A 88 43.82 11.71 -10.76
N ASN A 89 43.74 11.32 -9.48
CA ASN A 89 42.78 11.80 -8.49
C ASN A 89 41.29 11.55 -8.82
N VAL A 90 40.99 10.74 -9.84
CA VAL A 90 39.62 10.33 -10.17
C VAL A 90 39.40 8.88 -9.74
N PRO A 91 38.40 8.58 -8.90
CA PRO A 91 38.08 7.21 -8.50
C PRO A 91 37.41 6.47 -9.67
N ARG A 92 38.02 5.37 -10.10
CA ARG A 92 37.52 4.46 -11.16
C ARG A 92 37.11 3.13 -10.56
N GLY A 93 36.01 2.56 -11.04
CA GLY A 93 35.53 1.24 -10.66
C GLY A 93 34.07 1.17 -10.21
N PRO A 94 33.66 0.05 -9.58
CA PRO A 94 34.49 -1.03 -9.03
C PRO A 94 35.22 -1.88 -10.09
N LEU A 95 36.43 -2.37 -9.78
CA LEU A 95 37.31 -3.14 -10.67
C LEU A 95 37.91 -4.36 -9.97
N PRO A 96 38.18 -5.46 -10.71
CA PRO A 96 38.92 -6.58 -10.16
C PRO A 96 40.39 -6.19 -9.96
N ARG A 97 40.99 -6.66 -8.87
CA ARG A 97 42.38 -6.33 -8.51
C ARG A 97 43.38 -6.72 -9.61
N SER A 98 43.15 -7.85 -10.27
CA SER A 98 43.94 -8.34 -11.42
C SER A 98 43.98 -7.36 -12.60
N TYR A 99 42.87 -6.67 -12.87
CA TYR A 99 42.81 -5.62 -13.90
C TYR A 99 43.69 -4.43 -13.54
N ILE A 100 43.62 -3.96 -12.29
CA ILE A 100 44.42 -2.83 -11.79
C ILE A 100 45.91 -3.18 -11.85
N GLU A 101 46.29 -4.36 -11.36
CA GLU A 101 47.67 -4.86 -11.40
C GLU A 101 48.19 -4.97 -12.84
N GLN A 102 47.36 -5.43 -13.78
CA GLN A 102 47.73 -5.47 -15.20
C GLN A 102 47.91 -4.07 -15.81
N ARG A 103 47.04 -3.10 -15.48
CA ARG A 103 47.16 -1.72 -15.98
C ARG A 103 48.39 -0.99 -15.43
N VAL A 104 48.73 -1.22 -14.17
CA VAL A 104 49.98 -0.68 -13.58
C VAL A 104 51.20 -1.37 -14.20
N ARG A 105 51.18 -2.71 -14.36
CA ARG A 105 52.30 -3.46 -14.94
C ARG A 105 52.56 -3.13 -16.41
N SER A 106 51.50 -2.88 -17.18
CA SER A 106 51.59 -2.48 -18.59
C SER A 106 52.03 -1.02 -18.78
N GLY A 107 52.21 -0.26 -17.68
CA GLY A 107 52.56 1.16 -17.73
C GLY A 107 51.41 2.08 -18.15
N ALA A 108 50.19 1.54 -18.31
CA ALA A 108 49.02 2.33 -18.65
C ALA A 108 48.60 3.24 -17.48
N TRP A 109 48.79 2.78 -16.23
CA TRP A 109 48.47 3.53 -15.02
C TRP A 109 49.72 3.81 -14.16
N PRO A 110 49.74 4.93 -13.40
CA PRO A 110 50.87 5.28 -12.54
C PRO A 110 51.16 4.22 -11.47
N ALA A 111 52.45 3.99 -11.16
CA ALA A 111 52.87 3.03 -10.13
C ALA A 111 52.39 3.40 -8.71
N ASN A 112 52.08 4.68 -8.47
CA ASN A 112 51.53 5.18 -7.19
C ASN A 112 50.01 5.07 -7.10
N THR A 113 49.36 4.31 -7.99
CA THR A 113 47.90 4.08 -7.96
C THR A 113 47.47 3.55 -6.60
N ARG A 114 46.52 4.24 -5.97
CA ARG A 114 45.94 3.83 -4.69
C ARG A 114 44.65 3.07 -4.92
N VAL A 115 44.38 2.08 -4.08
CA VAL A 115 43.17 1.27 -4.09
C VAL A 115 42.40 1.41 -2.79
N ALA A 116 41.08 1.38 -2.89
CA ALA A 116 40.18 1.36 -1.75
C ALA A 116 39.12 0.26 -1.94
N ALA A 117 38.77 -0.45 -0.86
CA ALA A 117 37.67 -1.41 -0.90
C ALA A 117 36.34 -0.69 -1.18
N VAL A 118 35.40 -1.38 -1.83
CA VAL A 118 34.05 -0.83 -2.05
C VAL A 118 33.42 -0.47 -0.70
N GLY A 119 33.03 0.79 -0.53
CA GLY A 119 32.48 1.32 0.72
C GLY A 119 33.52 1.87 1.72
N SER A 120 34.81 1.80 1.42
CA SER A 120 35.88 2.34 2.26
C SER A 120 36.43 3.67 1.73
N THR A 121 36.85 4.55 2.65
CA THR A 121 37.60 5.78 2.35
C THR A 121 39.11 5.62 2.54
N ASP A 122 39.57 4.43 2.94
CA ASP A 122 40.99 4.12 3.13
C ASP A 122 41.67 3.83 1.79
N TRP A 123 42.27 4.85 1.19
CA TRP A 123 43.09 4.73 -0.02
C TRP A 123 44.50 4.25 0.34
N ARG A 124 44.83 3.01 -0.05
CA ARG A 124 46.12 2.38 0.24
C ARG A 124 46.93 2.15 -1.05
N PRO A 125 48.26 2.13 -1.01
CA PRO A 125 49.07 1.69 -2.14
C PRO A 125 48.67 0.29 -2.60
N LEU A 126 48.74 0.01 -3.91
CA LEU A 126 48.37 -1.30 -4.46
C LEU A 126 49.12 -2.46 -3.76
N ASP A 127 50.39 -2.26 -3.40
CA ASP A 127 51.24 -3.29 -2.78
C ASP A 127 51.03 -3.47 -1.26
N ALA A 128 50.12 -2.71 -0.64
CA ALA A 128 49.81 -2.88 0.77
C ALA A 128 48.95 -4.14 0.98
N GLU A 129 49.42 -5.11 1.77
CA GLU A 129 48.67 -6.33 2.09
C GLU A 129 47.31 -6.01 2.75
N PRO A 130 46.24 -6.76 2.42
CA PRO A 130 44.94 -6.61 3.05
C PRO A 130 45.02 -7.09 4.51
N VAL A 131 45.00 -6.15 5.45
CA VAL A 131 44.90 -6.48 6.88
C VAL A 131 43.53 -7.13 7.13
N SER A 132 43.55 -8.44 7.40
CA SER A 132 42.43 -9.18 7.97
C SER A 132 42.00 -8.48 9.26
N ALA A 133 40.70 -8.23 9.40
CA ALA A 133 40.12 -7.61 10.57
C ALA A 133 40.38 -8.45 11.83
N ALA A 134 41.43 -8.11 12.59
CA ALA A 134 41.56 -8.27 14.03
C ALA A 134 43.03 -8.01 14.43
N THR A 135 43.28 -6.88 15.09
CA THR A 135 44.34 -6.82 16.10
C THR A 135 43.97 -5.74 17.12
N PRO A 136 44.01 -6.04 18.43
CA PRO A 136 43.83 -5.03 19.45
C PRO A 136 45.02 -4.07 19.45
N ILE A 137 44.74 -2.80 19.74
CA ILE A 137 45.74 -1.75 19.95
C ILE A 137 46.76 -2.21 21.01
N PRO A 138 48.08 -2.16 20.78
CA PRO A 138 49.05 -2.38 21.84
C PRO A 138 49.03 -1.19 22.80
N ALA A 139 48.96 -1.47 24.11
CA ALA A 139 49.07 -0.45 25.14
C ALA A 139 50.43 0.29 25.03
N PRO A 140 50.46 1.62 25.24
CA PRO A 140 51.71 2.37 25.16
C PRO A 140 52.64 1.95 26.29
N ALA A 141 53.89 1.64 25.93
CA ALA A 141 54.97 1.39 26.88
C ALA A 141 55.21 2.62 27.76
N ALA A 142 55.48 2.36 29.04
CA ALA A 142 55.73 3.36 30.06
C ALA A 142 56.97 4.21 29.73
N MET A 143 56.78 5.53 29.71
CA MET A 143 57.87 6.52 29.73
C MET A 143 58.36 6.75 31.17
N PRO A 144 59.62 7.14 31.39
CA PRO A 144 60.14 7.47 32.73
C PRO A 144 59.53 8.78 33.24
N GLY A 145 59.33 8.87 34.56
CA GLY A 145 58.67 9.99 35.22
C GLY A 145 59.38 11.34 35.09
N PRO A 146 58.66 12.47 35.26
CA PRO A 146 59.22 13.79 35.04
C PRO A 146 59.96 14.29 36.28
N ALA A 147 61.12 14.92 36.04
CA ALA A 147 61.67 15.93 36.92
C ALA A 147 60.78 17.18 36.84
N GLN A 148 60.53 17.78 38.00
CA GLN A 148 59.88 19.08 38.14
C GLN A 148 60.74 20.15 37.45
N ASP A 149 60.11 21.09 36.75
CA ASP A 149 60.40 22.52 36.85
C ASP A 149 59.34 23.33 36.11
N ASP A 150 59.16 24.53 36.64
CA ASP A 150 58.07 25.47 36.48
C ASP A 150 57.87 26.09 35.08
N ALA A 151 56.69 26.70 34.95
CA ALA A 151 56.36 27.89 34.16
C ALA A 151 55.33 27.71 33.04
N MET A 152 54.40 28.65 33.11
CA MET A 152 53.14 28.80 32.41
C MET A 152 53.33 29.38 31.00
N ASP A 153 52.35 29.08 30.16
CA ASP A 153 51.94 29.71 28.90
C ASP A 153 52.36 29.13 27.53
N GLU A 154 51.33 29.02 26.68
CA GLU A 154 51.30 28.63 25.26
C GLU A 154 51.72 27.21 24.86
N ALA A 155 50.78 26.26 24.96
CA ALA A 155 50.84 25.03 24.17
C ALA A 155 49.46 24.66 23.62
N ASP A 156 49.25 24.99 22.34
CA ASP A 156 48.33 24.33 21.42
C ASP A 156 48.71 22.83 21.37
N THR A 157 48.27 22.07 22.38
CA THR A 157 48.67 20.67 22.49
C THR A 157 48.09 19.88 21.32
N VAL A 158 48.92 19.02 20.74
CA VAL A 158 48.51 18.01 19.76
C VAL A 158 47.32 17.19 20.31
N ALA A 159 47.24 17.00 21.62
CA ALA A 159 46.09 16.42 22.31
C ALA A 159 44.79 17.23 22.10
N ALA A 160 44.82 18.55 22.25
CA ALA A 160 43.68 19.42 21.96
C ALA A 160 43.29 19.42 20.47
N LYS A 161 44.27 19.31 19.57
CA LYS A 161 44.03 19.19 18.11
C LYS A 161 43.43 17.84 17.74
N ILE A 162 43.92 16.74 18.33
CA ILE A 162 43.38 15.40 18.17
C ILE A 162 41.96 15.34 18.75
N ALA A 163 41.72 15.97 19.92
CA ALA A 163 40.38 16.07 20.51
C ALA A 163 39.43 16.85 19.60
N ARG A 164 39.83 18.00 19.05
CA ARG A 164 39.02 18.77 18.10
C ARG A 164 38.77 18.01 16.79
N VAL A 165 39.75 17.26 16.28
CA VAL A 165 39.58 16.44 15.08
C VAL A 165 38.66 15.27 15.38
N ALA A 166 38.83 14.59 16.51
CA ALA A 166 37.97 13.51 16.98
C ALA A 166 36.53 14.01 17.20
N ASP A 167 36.32 15.17 17.81
CA ASP A 167 35.02 15.82 17.95
C ASP A 167 34.45 16.25 16.60
N SER A 168 35.28 16.71 15.65
CA SER A 168 34.82 17.05 14.30
C SER A 168 34.44 15.83 13.48
N VAL A 169 35.14 14.70 13.67
CA VAL A 169 34.88 13.42 13.00
C VAL A 169 33.67 12.75 13.63
N ALA A 170 33.58 12.73 14.96
CA ALA A 170 32.39 12.30 15.70
C ALA A 170 31.19 13.18 15.33
N GLY A 171 31.36 14.50 15.21
CA GLY A 171 30.34 15.44 14.74
C GLY A 171 29.91 15.19 13.29
N ARG A 172 30.83 14.79 12.39
CA ARG A 172 30.53 14.41 11.00
C ARG A 172 29.86 13.04 10.89
N LEU A 173 30.19 12.10 11.77
CA LEU A 173 29.55 10.78 11.86
C LEU A 173 28.16 10.86 12.52
N ASN A 174 27.96 11.86 13.38
CA ASN A 174 26.71 12.09 14.11
C ASN A 174 25.78 13.10 13.41
N VAL A 175 26.00 13.41 12.12
CA VAL A 175 25.00 14.13 11.34
C VAL A 175 23.83 13.17 11.15
N PRO A 176 22.65 13.46 11.74
CA PRO A 176 21.51 12.57 11.58
C PRO A 176 21.06 12.59 10.12
N ARG A 177 21.44 11.55 9.38
CA ARG A 177 21.10 11.43 7.98
C ARG A 177 19.63 11.05 7.89
N VAL A 178 18.79 12.04 7.59
CA VAL A 178 17.38 11.84 7.24
C VAL A 178 17.30 10.75 6.17
N LEU A 179 16.39 9.79 6.34
CA LEU A 179 16.26 8.68 5.40
C LEU A 179 15.98 9.21 3.98
N PRO A 180 16.75 8.78 2.96
CA PRO A 180 16.56 9.24 1.60
C PRO A 180 15.21 8.77 1.04
N ALA A 181 14.62 9.57 0.15
CA ALA A 181 13.41 9.16 -0.56
C ALA A 181 13.69 7.92 -1.42
N GLY A 182 12.76 6.97 -1.44
CA GLY A 182 12.92 5.74 -2.23
C GLY A 182 11.79 4.75 -2.03
N ALA A 183 11.34 4.14 -3.12
CA ALA A 183 10.25 3.15 -3.11
C ALA A 183 10.62 1.79 -2.50
N ALA A 184 11.92 1.51 -2.38
CA ALA A 184 12.46 0.34 -1.67
C ALA A 184 12.58 0.57 -0.15
N ILE A 185 12.56 1.84 0.28
CA ILE A 185 12.69 2.24 1.70
C ILE A 185 11.30 2.49 2.28
N HIS A 186 10.49 3.31 1.61
CA HIS A 186 9.22 3.80 2.14
C HIS A 186 8.02 3.00 1.62
N ALA A 187 7.12 2.64 2.53
CA ALA A 187 5.90 1.93 2.20
C ALA A 187 4.85 2.86 1.59
N GLY A 188 4.34 2.50 0.42
CA GLY A 188 3.27 3.24 -0.26
C GLY A 188 1.88 3.06 0.35
N PHE A 189 0.95 3.90 -0.09
CA PHE A 189 -0.44 3.95 0.39
C PHE A 189 -1.14 2.58 0.49
N TRP A 190 -1.21 1.81 -0.59
CA TRP A 190 -1.99 0.56 -0.63
C TRP A 190 -1.51 -0.50 0.35
N ARG A 191 -0.20 -0.54 0.66
CA ARG A 191 0.35 -1.48 1.65
C ARG A 191 -0.04 -1.07 3.07
N ARG A 192 -0.07 0.23 3.34
CA ARG A 192 -0.54 0.80 4.62
C ARG A 192 -2.05 0.64 4.78
N CYS A 193 -2.83 0.80 3.70
CA CYS A 193 -4.26 0.54 3.68
C CYS A 193 -4.56 -0.91 4.07
N ALA A 194 -3.89 -1.88 3.44
CA ALA A 194 -4.02 -3.30 3.81
C ALA A 194 -3.63 -3.57 5.27
N ALA A 195 -2.53 -2.99 5.76
CA ALA A 195 -2.13 -3.11 7.16
C ALA A 195 -3.23 -2.59 8.12
N TYR A 196 -3.82 -1.43 7.80
CA TYR A 196 -4.90 -0.84 8.60
C TYR A 196 -6.19 -1.68 8.58
N LEU A 197 -6.50 -2.34 7.45
CA LEU A 197 -7.62 -3.29 7.38
C LEU A 197 -7.40 -4.51 8.27
N ILE A 198 -6.18 -5.05 8.30
CA ILE A 198 -5.81 -6.17 9.17
C ILE A 198 -5.89 -5.75 10.65
N ASP A 199 -5.33 -4.59 10.99
CA ASP A 199 -5.45 -4.02 12.36
C ASP A 199 -6.92 -3.81 12.74
N GLY A 200 -7.75 -3.33 11.81
CA GLY A 200 -9.19 -3.17 11.97
C GLY A 200 -9.90 -4.47 12.29
N LEU A 201 -9.59 -5.55 11.57
CA LEU A 201 -10.15 -6.89 11.81
C LEU A 201 -9.74 -7.44 13.19
N ILE A 202 -8.48 -7.26 13.58
CA ILE A 202 -7.97 -7.70 14.89
C ILE A 202 -8.69 -6.95 16.03
N LEU A 203 -8.90 -5.64 15.87
CA LEU A 203 -9.57 -4.81 16.86
C LEU A 203 -11.10 -4.92 16.81
N PHE A 204 -11.66 -5.57 15.78
CA PHE A 204 -13.10 -5.71 15.61
C PHE A 204 -13.73 -6.58 16.70
N VAL A 205 -13.15 -7.74 17.00
CA VAL A 205 -13.70 -8.69 17.99
C VAL A 205 -13.71 -8.10 19.40
N PRO A 206 -12.58 -7.55 19.93
CA PRO A 206 -12.62 -6.84 21.22
C PRO A 206 -13.58 -5.65 21.21
N GLY A 207 -13.69 -4.94 20.07
CA GLY A 207 -14.63 -3.84 19.90
C GLY A 207 -16.10 -4.27 20.03
N LEU A 208 -16.49 -5.41 19.45
CA LEU A 208 -17.85 -5.96 19.59
C LEU A 208 -18.16 -6.30 21.05
N VAL A 209 -17.20 -6.90 21.77
CA VAL A 209 -17.38 -7.22 23.20
C VAL A 209 -17.54 -5.94 24.03
N LEU A 210 -16.70 -4.93 23.77
CA LEU A 210 -16.79 -3.66 24.46
C LEU A 210 -18.10 -2.93 24.16
N MET A 211 -18.69 -3.09 22.97
CA MET A 211 -19.96 -2.47 22.61
C MET A 211 -21.15 -2.97 23.45
N LEU A 212 -21.04 -4.14 24.10
CA LEU A 212 -22.04 -4.64 25.06
C LEU A 212 -22.06 -3.84 26.37
N ILE A 213 -20.95 -3.15 26.66
CA ILE A 213 -20.84 -2.23 27.79
C ILE A 213 -21.19 -0.84 27.24
N PRO A 214 -22.13 -0.07 27.84
CA PRO A 214 -22.61 1.21 27.31
C PRO A 214 -21.52 2.30 27.15
N ILE A 215 -21.67 3.46 27.81
CA ILE A 215 -20.74 4.58 27.70
C ILE A 215 -19.30 4.17 28.02
N LEU A 216 -19.11 3.27 29.01
CA LEU A 216 -17.80 2.78 29.40
C LEU A 216 -17.12 1.96 28.29
N GLY A 217 -17.86 1.13 27.57
CA GLY A 217 -17.31 0.32 26.48
C GLY A 217 -16.79 1.17 25.33
N ILE A 218 -17.51 2.23 25.00
CA ILE A 218 -17.10 3.22 24.00
C ILE A 218 -15.78 3.89 24.42
N ILE A 219 -15.68 4.38 25.66
CA ILE A 219 -14.46 5.02 26.17
C ILE A 219 -13.28 4.04 26.14
N LEU A 220 -13.48 2.81 26.64
CA LEU A 220 -12.46 1.77 26.65
C LEU A 220 -12.02 1.39 25.23
N TYR A 221 -12.92 1.38 24.25
CA TYR A 221 -12.57 1.12 22.86
C TYR A 221 -11.65 2.20 22.30
N PHE A 222 -11.97 3.48 22.49
CA PHE A 222 -11.14 4.59 22.00
C PHE A 222 -9.77 4.63 22.69
N VAL A 223 -9.73 4.46 24.01
CA VAL A 223 -8.47 4.42 24.77
C VAL A 223 -7.66 3.19 24.40
N GLY A 224 -8.28 2.02 24.34
CA GLY A 224 -7.63 0.76 23.96
C GLY A 224 -7.06 0.82 22.54
N ARG A 225 -7.79 1.41 21.59
CA ARG A 225 -7.32 1.64 20.22
C ARG A 225 -6.12 2.59 20.19
N TRP A 226 -6.17 3.71 20.92
CA TRP A 226 -5.03 4.62 21.03
C TRP A 226 -3.79 3.90 21.60
N LEU A 227 -3.95 3.21 22.74
CA LEU A 227 -2.86 2.48 23.38
C LEU A 227 -2.31 1.38 22.48
N TYR A 228 -3.16 0.63 21.76
CA TYR A 228 -2.74 -0.39 20.80
C TYR A 228 -1.77 0.18 19.76
N PHE A 229 -2.13 1.29 19.11
CA PHE A 229 -1.27 1.92 18.11
C PHE A 229 -0.03 2.55 18.73
N ALA A 230 -0.20 3.36 19.79
CA ALA A 230 0.90 4.10 20.38
C ALA A 230 1.93 3.18 21.06
N MET A 231 1.50 2.16 21.81
CA MET A 231 2.41 1.22 22.50
C MET A 231 3.13 0.32 21.51
N MET A 232 2.46 -0.22 20.48
CA MET A 232 3.14 -1.13 19.55
C MET A 232 4.03 -0.43 18.53
N GLU A 233 3.73 0.81 18.15
CA GLU A 233 4.60 1.59 17.28
C GLU A 233 5.84 2.14 18.01
N SER A 234 5.76 2.31 19.33
CA SER A 234 6.90 2.74 20.16
C SER A 234 7.69 1.57 20.78
N SER A 235 7.17 0.35 20.71
CA SER A 235 7.85 -0.85 21.22
C SER A 235 9.00 -1.29 20.30
N GLU A 236 9.75 -2.31 20.74
CA GLU A 236 10.80 -2.96 19.94
C GLU A 236 10.32 -3.48 18.59
N SER A 237 9.04 -3.82 18.45
CA SER A 237 8.50 -4.24 17.15
C SER A 237 8.26 -3.10 16.18
N GLN A 238 8.17 -1.85 16.67
CA GLN A 238 7.97 -0.63 15.87
C GLN A 238 6.77 -0.66 14.91
N ALA A 239 5.81 -1.54 15.16
CA ALA A 239 4.78 -1.90 14.20
C ALA A 239 3.60 -2.55 14.90
N THR A 240 2.40 -2.21 14.42
CA THR A 240 1.16 -2.90 14.79
C THR A 240 1.09 -4.29 14.16
N LEU A 241 0.16 -5.14 14.59
CA LEU A 241 0.07 -6.51 14.09
C LEU A 241 -0.19 -6.56 12.57
N GLY A 242 -1.05 -5.69 12.06
CA GLY A 242 -1.29 -5.54 10.63
C GLY A 242 -0.09 -4.99 9.88
N LYS A 243 0.65 -4.03 10.46
CA LYS A 243 1.90 -3.54 9.87
C LYS A 243 2.98 -4.62 9.83
N ARG A 244 3.12 -5.40 10.91
CA ARG A 244 4.03 -6.55 10.98
C ARG A 244 3.67 -7.61 9.95
N ALA A 245 2.39 -7.93 9.79
CA ALA A 245 1.93 -8.84 8.74
C ALA A 245 2.35 -8.33 7.35
N MET A 246 2.25 -7.02 7.11
CA MET A 246 2.66 -6.39 5.86
C MET A 246 4.18 -6.09 5.76
N GLY A 247 5.02 -6.55 6.69
CA GLY A 247 6.48 -6.30 6.70
C GLY A 247 6.84 -4.82 6.79
N LEU A 248 6.10 -4.07 7.62
CA LEU A 248 6.23 -2.62 7.79
C LEU A 248 6.62 -2.27 9.22
N ILE A 249 7.46 -1.25 9.37
CA ILE A 249 7.80 -0.63 10.64
C ILE A 249 7.65 0.89 10.57
N VAL A 250 7.43 1.51 11.71
CA VAL A 250 7.32 2.96 11.87
C VAL A 250 8.59 3.48 12.55
N THR A 251 9.17 4.50 11.94
CA THR A 251 10.42 5.11 12.38
C THR A 251 10.30 6.62 12.37
N ASP A 252 11.20 7.31 13.05
CA ASP A 252 11.34 8.76 12.91
C ASP A 252 11.91 9.15 11.53
N GLY A 253 12.14 10.44 11.29
CA GLY A 253 12.76 10.92 10.06
C GLY A 253 14.14 10.31 9.74
N LYS A 254 14.82 9.71 10.73
CA LYS A 254 16.19 9.18 10.70
C LYS A 254 16.24 7.65 10.73
N GLY A 255 15.11 6.97 10.74
CA GLY A 255 15.04 5.50 10.82
C GLY A 255 15.14 4.93 12.23
N GLN A 256 15.13 5.77 13.27
CA GLN A 256 15.17 5.34 14.67
C GLN A 256 13.78 4.99 15.20
N ARG A 257 13.75 4.29 16.33
CA ARG A 257 12.51 3.93 17.05
C ARG A 257 11.81 5.17 17.59
N LEU A 258 10.48 5.16 17.50
CA LEU A 258 9.62 6.21 18.04
C LEU A 258 9.55 6.16 19.57
N GLY A 259 9.50 7.34 20.19
CA GLY A 259 9.04 7.47 21.57
C GLY A 259 7.52 7.37 21.68
N PHE A 260 7.00 6.96 22.83
CA PHE A 260 5.56 6.84 23.08
C PHE A 260 4.79 8.15 22.86
N GLY A 261 5.37 9.29 23.25
CA GLY A 261 4.77 10.61 23.03
C GLY A 261 4.64 10.96 21.54
N GLN A 262 5.69 10.69 20.76
CA GLN A 262 5.68 10.90 19.31
C GLN A 262 4.67 9.97 18.62
N ALA A 263 4.61 8.70 19.02
CA ALA A 263 3.63 7.74 18.52
C ALA A 263 2.17 8.14 18.88
N SER A 264 1.94 8.66 20.08
CA SER A 264 0.64 9.19 20.50
C SER A 264 0.25 10.42 19.70
N GLY A 265 1.17 11.37 19.52
CA GLY A 265 0.96 12.55 18.68
C GLY A 265 0.62 12.17 17.24
N ARG A 266 1.31 11.17 16.69
CA ARG A 266 1.00 10.59 15.37
C ARG A 266 -0.41 10.00 15.30
N TYR A 267 -0.86 9.27 16.33
CA TYR A 267 -2.21 8.70 16.40
C TYR A 267 -3.29 9.80 16.39
N PHE A 268 -3.17 10.81 17.25
CA PHE A 268 -4.14 11.91 17.34
C PHE A 268 -4.07 12.84 16.12
N ALA A 269 -2.90 13.06 15.52
CA ALA A 269 -2.78 13.76 14.24
C ALA A 269 -3.50 13.03 13.10
N GLY A 270 -3.69 11.70 13.22
CA GLY A 270 -4.56 10.92 12.34
C GLY A 270 -6.00 11.45 12.31
N ALA A 271 -6.49 12.03 13.40
CA ALA A 271 -7.83 12.60 13.46
C ALA A 271 -8.04 13.74 12.44
N VAL A 272 -7.00 14.54 12.20
CA VAL A 272 -7.02 15.60 11.17
C VAL A 272 -7.28 15.02 9.78
N SER A 273 -6.75 13.82 9.51
CA SER A 273 -6.96 13.15 8.23
C SER A 273 -8.42 12.72 8.03
N TYR A 274 -9.17 12.41 9.09
CA TYR A 274 -10.61 12.13 8.99
C TYR A 274 -11.42 13.38 8.61
N VAL A 275 -11.07 14.54 9.16
CA VAL A 275 -11.72 15.82 8.83
C VAL A 275 -11.49 16.18 7.35
N THR A 276 -10.33 15.85 6.80
CA THR A 276 -10.02 16.03 5.37
C THR A 276 -10.57 14.92 4.45
N PHE A 277 -11.62 14.20 4.86
CA PHE A 277 -12.20 13.08 4.10
C PHE A 277 -11.17 12.03 3.66
N TYR A 278 -10.27 11.64 4.57
CA TYR A 278 -9.19 10.67 4.33
C TYR A 278 -8.13 11.10 3.31
N ILE A 279 -8.18 12.32 2.75
CA ILE A 279 -7.15 12.86 1.85
C ILE A 279 -5.79 12.87 2.58
N GLY A 280 -5.78 13.21 3.87
CA GLY A 280 -4.62 13.14 4.75
C GLY A 280 -3.88 11.79 4.73
N TYR A 281 -4.61 10.67 4.65
CA TYR A 281 -4.03 9.33 4.51
C TYR A 281 -3.55 9.06 3.08
N ALA A 282 -4.28 9.54 2.08
CA ALA A 282 -3.98 9.35 0.67
C ALA A 282 -2.68 10.06 0.23
N LEU A 283 -2.27 11.14 0.90
CA LEU A 283 -1.00 11.85 0.68
C LEU A 283 0.23 10.93 0.65
N ALA A 284 0.21 9.82 1.38
CA ALA A 284 1.25 8.80 1.32
C ALA A 284 1.49 8.22 -0.09
N GLY A 285 0.53 8.36 -1.01
CA GLY A 285 0.68 7.99 -2.42
C GLY A 285 1.57 8.95 -3.20
N TRP A 286 1.48 10.26 -2.92
CA TRP A 286 2.10 11.32 -3.72
C TRP A 286 3.35 11.94 -3.11
N THR A 287 3.52 11.90 -1.78
CA THR A 287 4.72 12.46 -1.14
C THR A 287 5.99 11.66 -1.49
N GLN A 288 7.14 12.34 -1.58
CA GLN A 288 8.41 11.71 -2.00
C GLN A 288 8.86 10.61 -1.03
N ARG A 289 8.68 10.83 0.29
CA ARG A 289 8.94 9.85 1.35
C ARG A 289 7.71 9.02 1.73
N LYS A 290 6.65 9.05 0.90
CA LYS A 290 5.38 8.34 1.16
C LYS A 290 4.78 8.62 2.55
N GLN A 291 5.01 9.80 3.10
CA GLN A 291 4.44 10.25 4.38
C GLN A 291 2.98 10.68 4.19
N ALA A 292 2.12 10.25 5.12
CA ALA A 292 0.76 10.78 5.25
C ALA A 292 0.76 12.08 6.07
N LEU A 293 -0.38 12.77 6.14
CA LEU A 293 -0.49 14.04 6.87
C LEU A 293 -0.06 13.92 8.35
N HIS A 294 -0.54 12.89 9.06
CA HIS A 294 -0.14 12.64 10.44
C HIS A 294 1.33 12.24 10.58
N ASP A 295 1.91 11.64 9.53
CA ASP A 295 3.33 11.31 9.53
C ASP A 295 4.18 12.59 9.39
N LEU A 296 3.74 13.57 8.60
CA LEU A 296 4.37 14.89 8.48
C LEU A 296 4.28 15.69 9.78
N ILE A 297 3.11 15.68 10.44
CA ILE A 297 2.88 16.38 11.72
C ILE A 297 3.78 15.82 12.83
N ALA A 298 3.97 14.50 12.86
CA ALA A 298 4.72 13.82 13.92
C ALA A 298 6.20 13.56 13.56
N ASP A 299 6.69 14.04 12.42
CA ASP A 299 8.01 13.72 11.84
C ASP A 299 8.34 12.22 11.87
N THR A 300 7.39 11.42 11.37
CA THR A 300 7.50 9.96 11.30
C THR A 300 7.46 9.49 9.85
N CYS A 301 7.94 8.27 9.61
CA CYS A 301 7.80 7.61 8.33
C CYS A 301 7.59 6.11 8.52
N VAL A 302 6.81 5.49 7.61
CA VAL A 302 6.63 4.04 7.59
C VAL A 302 7.50 3.46 6.48
N VAL A 303 8.39 2.58 6.89
CA VAL A 303 9.39 1.93 6.06
C VAL A 303 9.21 0.42 6.07
N PHE A 304 9.90 -0.28 5.19
CA PHE A 304 9.94 -1.75 5.23
C PHE A 304 10.79 -2.21 6.43
N ASP A 305 10.44 -3.36 6.99
CA ASP A 305 11.18 -4.00 8.09
C ASP A 305 12.64 -4.35 7.77
N THR A 306 13.01 -4.35 6.49
CA THR A 306 14.38 -4.47 5.99
C THR A 306 15.22 -3.22 6.21
N VAL A 307 14.62 -2.07 6.54
CA VAL A 307 15.34 -0.82 6.80
C VAL A 307 15.73 -0.77 8.28
N ARG A 308 16.99 -1.15 8.59
CA ARG A 308 17.53 -1.15 9.95
C ARG A 308 18.55 -0.04 10.17
N PRO A 309 18.61 0.56 11.37
CA PRO A 309 19.67 1.51 11.72
C PRO A 309 21.06 0.89 11.54
N GLY A 310 21.94 1.57 10.78
CA GLY A 310 23.34 1.16 10.61
C GLY A 310 23.59 0.05 9.57
N GLU A 311 22.54 -0.51 8.96
CA GLU A 311 22.68 -1.44 7.84
C GLU A 311 22.56 -0.71 6.49
N GLU A 312 23.04 -1.36 5.41
CA GLU A 312 22.89 -0.82 4.07
C GLU A 312 21.41 -0.77 3.65
N LEU A 313 21.01 0.34 3.02
CA LEU A 313 19.63 0.56 2.62
C LEU A 313 19.21 -0.39 1.49
N PRO A 314 18.00 -0.98 1.56
CA PRO A 314 17.50 -1.86 0.52
C PRO A 314 17.28 -1.09 -0.79
N THR A 315 17.68 -1.70 -1.90
CA THR A 315 17.49 -1.16 -3.26
C THR A 315 16.29 -1.77 -3.97
N VAL A 316 15.81 -2.92 -3.51
CA VAL A 316 14.69 -3.66 -4.11
C VAL A 316 13.46 -3.53 -3.22
N ARG A 317 12.32 -3.21 -3.85
CA ARG A 317 11.03 -3.10 -3.17
C ARG A 317 10.43 -4.49 -2.94
N PRO A 318 10.04 -4.85 -1.71
CA PRO A 318 9.30 -6.09 -1.45
C PRO A 318 7.95 -6.11 -2.19
N PRO A 319 7.58 -7.20 -2.88
CA PRO A 319 6.30 -7.31 -3.56
C PRO A 319 5.14 -7.33 -2.56
N MET A 320 3.97 -6.84 -2.95
CA MET A 320 2.77 -6.88 -2.10
C MET A 320 2.33 -8.34 -1.88
N PRO A 321 2.15 -8.81 -0.63
CA PRO A 321 1.62 -10.14 -0.39
C PRO A 321 0.18 -10.28 -0.91
N TRP A 322 -0.20 -11.48 -1.32
CA TRP A 322 -1.51 -11.75 -1.94
C TRP A 322 -2.69 -11.35 -1.06
N TYR A 323 -2.62 -11.60 0.26
CA TYR A 323 -3.68 -11.25 1.20
C TYR A 323 -3.83 -9.73 1.34
N GLY A 324 -2.76 -8.96 1.10
CA GLY A 324 -2.84 -7.51 1.06
C GLY A 324 -3.64 -7.01 -0.15
N TRP A 325 -3.50 -7.65 -1.31
CA TRP A 325 -4.37 -7.40 -2.46
C TRP A 325 -5.81 -7.81 -2.18
N ALA A 326 -6.01 -9.00 -1.62
CA ALA A 326 -7.35 -9.50 -1.27
C ALA A 326 -8.08 -8.53 -0.32
N ALA A 327 -7.41 -8.02 0.72
CA ALA A 327 -7.98 -7.06 1.67
C ALA A 327 -8.42 -5.75 0.98
N ASN A 328 -7.56 -5.18 0.12
CA ASN A 328 -7.89 -3.95 -0.60
C ASN A 328 -9.03 -4.16 -1.63
N CYS A 329 -9.01 -5.28 -2.37
CA CYS A 329 -10.08 -5.60 -3.31
C CYS A 329 -11.42 -5.81 -2.59
N LEU A 330 -11.41 -6.47 -1.43
CA LEU A 330 -12.60 -6.65 -0.60
C LEU A 330 -13.16 -5.28 -0.15
N LEU A 331 -12.30 -4.39 0.34
CA LEU A 331 -12.71 -3.02 0.72
C LEU A 331 -13.36 -2.28 -0.45
N LEU A 332 -12.72 -2.33 -1.63
CA LEU A 332 -13.21 -1.65 -2.82
C LEU A 332 -14.49 -2.29 -3.40
N ALA A 333 -14.72 -3.58 -3.17
CA ALA A 333 -15.92 -4.28 -3.62
C ALA A 333 -17.13 -4.05 -2.69
N ILE A 334 -16.92 -3.90 -1.39
CA ILE A 334 -18.01 -3.72 -0.42
C ILE A 334 -18.81 -2.45 -0.70
N PHE A 335 -18.14 -1.34 -1.03
CA PHE A 335 -18.79 -0.05 -1.26
C PHE A 335 -19.81 -0.05 -2.43
N PRO A 336 -19.44 -0.46 -3.67
CA PRO A 336 -20.40 -0.55 -4.76
C PRO A 336 -21.50 -1.57 -4.50
N ILE A 337 -21.18 -2.71 -3.85
CA ILE A 337 -22.20 -3.71 -3.49
C ILE A 337 -23.22 -3.11 -2.52
N ALA A 338 -22.78 -2.37 -1.50
CA ALA A 338 -23.67 -1.71 -0.55
C ALA A 338 -24.58 -0.66 -1.22
N ILE A 339 -24.03 0.13 -2.15
CA ILE A 339 -24.82 1.11 -2.92
C ILE A 339 -25.85 0.40 -3.79
N LEU A 340 -25.44 -0.64 -4.53
CA LEU A 340 -26.34 -1.43 -5.37
C LEU A 340 -27.44 -2.08 -4.52
N ALA A 341 -27.09 -2.64 -3.36
CA ALA A 341 -28.06 -3.25 -2.44
C ALA A 341 -29.04 -2.21 -1.88
N ALA A 342 -28.58 -1.01 -1.51
CA ALA A 342 -29.44 0.05 -0.99
C ALA A 342 -30.50 0.52 -2.01
N ILE A 343 -30.23 0.40 -3.31
CA ILE A 343 -31.17 0.74 -4.38
C ILE A 343 -32.01 -0.47 -4.77
N ALA A 344 -31.38 -1.63 -4.97
CA ALA A 344 -32.01 -2.83 -5.48
C ALA A 344 -32.97 -3.47 -4.47
N ILE A 345 -32.63 -3.48 -3.17
CA ILE A 345 -33.47 -4.13 -2.15
C ILE A 345 -34.83 -3.43 -2.02
N PRO A 346 -34.92 -2.10 -1.84
CA PRO A 346 -36.22 -1.43 -1.79
C PRO A 346 -37.02 -1.57 -3.08
N ALA A 347 -36.36 -1.47 -4.25
CA ALA A 347 -37.02 -1.61 -5.54
C ALA A 347 -37.58 -3.02 -5.76
N TYR A 348 -36.82 -4.05 -5.39
CA TYR A 348 -37.23 -5.45 -5.46
C TYR A 348 -38.40 -5.73 -4.51
N ASN A 349 -38.36 -5.21 -3.28
CA ASN A 349 -39.47 -5.33 -2.34
C ASN A 349 -40.73 -4.66 -2.88
N ASP A 350 -40.63 -3.45 -3.45
CA ASP A 350 -41.78 -2.75 -4.04
C ASP A 350 -42.40 -3.53 -5.22
N TYR A 351 -41.55 -4.15 -6.05
CA TYR A 351 -42.00 -5.05 -7.11
C TYR A 351 -42.72 -6.28 -6.56
N LEU A 352 -42.16 -6.95 -5.54
CA LEU A 352 -42.77 -8.13 -4.94
C LEU A 352 -44.15 -7.82 -4.34
N VAL A 353 -44.31 -6.69 -3.66
CA VAL A 353 -45.61 -6.28 -3.12
C VAL A 353 -46.61 -6.10 -4.27
N ARG A 354 -46.25 -5.33 -5.30
CA ARG A 354 -47.15 -5.08 -6.45
C ARG A 354 -47.55 -6.38 -7.16
N ALA A 355 -46.60 -7.28 -7.39
CA ALA A 355 -46.85 -8.55 -8.07
C ALA A 355 -47.81 -9.41 -7.25
N LYS A 356 -47.58 -9.53 -5.93
CA LYS A 356 -48.46 -10.24 -5.01
C LYS A 356 -49.86 -9.63 -4.93
N THR A 357 -49.97 -8.31 -4.84
CA THR A 357 -51.26 -7.60 -4.86
C THR A 357 -52.02 -7.86 -6.16
N ALA A 358 -51.35 -7.85 -7.31
CA ALA A 358 -51.98 -8.17 -8.58
C ALA A 358 -52.47 -9.63 -8.66
N THR A 359 -51.69 -10.59 -8.14
CA THR A 359 -52.11 -12.00 -8.07
C THR A 359 -53.33 -12.17 -7.17
N ALA A 360 -53.35 -11.54 -5.99
CA ALA A 360 -54.48 -11.59 -5.06
C ALA A 360 -55.79 -11.02 -5.68
N MET A 361 -55.66 -10.14 -6.68
CA MET A 361 -56.79 -9.53 -7.37
C MET A 361 -57.27 -10.32 -8.59
N ILE A 362 -56.71 -11.49 -8.88
CA ILE A 362 -57.03 -12.27 -10.09
C ILE A 362 -58.48 -12.76 -10.16
N GLU A 363 -59.15 -12.88 -9.02
CA GLU A 363 -60.55 -13.32 -8.94
C GLU A 363 -61.56 -12.15 -9.01
N ILE A 364 -61.10 -10.90 -9.09
CA ILE A 364 -61.98 -9.73 -9.21
C ILE A 364 -62.75 -9.72 -10.54
N PRO A 365 -62.15 -10.04 -11.72
CA PRO A 365 -62.89 -10.07 -12.97
C PRO A 365 -64.08 -11.03 -12.96
N SER A 366 -63.98 -12.19 -12.30
CA SER A 366 -65.12 -13.12 -12.16
C SER A 366 -66.20 -12.54 -11.25
N ALA A 367 -65.82 -11.87 -10.15
CA ALA A 367 -66.77 -11.17 -9.28
C ALA A 367 -67.49 -10.01 -10.01
N LYS A 368 -66.79 -9.26 -10.87
CA LYS A 368 -67.41 -8.22 -11.72
C LYS A 368 -68.45 -8.82 -12.68
N ALA A 369 -68.13 -9.96 -13.30
CA ALA A 369 -69.05 -10.64 -14.21
C ALA A 369 -70.34 -11.10 -13.50
N GLU A 370 -70.24 -11.55 -12.26
CA GLU A 370 -71.38 -11.95 -11.44
C GLU A 370 -72.31 -10.76 -11.13
N VAL A 371 -71.75 -9.61 -10.73
CA VAL A 371 -72.52 -8.38 -10.51
C VAL A 371 -73.26 -7.96 -11.78
N ILE A 372 -72.56 -7.96 -12.93
CA ILE A 372 -73.16 -7.57 -14.22
C ILE A 372 -74.29 -8.54 -14.59
N ALA A 373 -74.11 -9.85 -14.40
CA ALA A 373 -75.13 -10.85 -14.68
C ALA A 373 -76.35 -10.71 -13.77
N ALA A 374 -76.15 -10.45 -12.48
CA ALA A 374 -77.22 -10.24 -11.51
C ALA A 374 -78.06 -9.01 -11.84
N LEU A 375 -77.43 -7.89 -12.20
CA LEU A 375 -78.10 -6.67 -12.62
C LEU A 375 -78.84 -6.84 -13.96
N ALA A 376 -78.24 -7.56 -14.93
CA ALA A 376 -78.86 -7.83 -16.23
C ALA A 376 -80.12 -8.72 -16.10
N ALA A 377 -80.16 -9.59 -15.09
CA ALA A 377 -81.34 -10.40 -14.76
C ALA A 377 -82.45 -9.61 -14.03
N GLY A 378 -82.26 -8.31 -13.78
CA GLY A 378 -83.19 -7.48 -12.99
C GLY A 378 -83.11 -7.74 -11.47
N GLY A 379 -82.04 -8.40 -11.01
CA GLY A 379 -81.78 -8.68 -9.60
C GLY A 379 -81.03 -7.55 -8.88
N GLY A 380 -80.84 -7.74 -7.57
CA GLY A 380 -80.01 -6.88 -6.73
C GLY A 380 -78.51 -7.21 -6.82
N CYS A 381 -77.69 -6.50 -6.05
CA CYS A 381 -76.28 -6.87 -5.89
C CYS A 381 -76.16 -8.26 -5.25
N PRO A 382 -75.18 -9.09 -5.66
CA PRO A 382 -74.87 -10.34 -4.96
C PRO A 382 -74.65 -10.06 -3.46
N GLY A 383 -75.03 -11.00 -2.59
CA GLY A 383 -75.00 -10.80 -1.12
C GLY A 383 -74.12 -11.79 -0.36
N GLU A 384 -73.52 -12.77 -1.04
CA GLU A 384 -72.72 -13.81 -0.39
C GLU A 384 -71.26 -13.40 -0.29
N VAL A 385 -70.67 -13.54 0.91
CA VAL A 385 -69.22 -13.39 1.08
C VAL A 385 -68.55 -14.62 0.47
N ARG A 386 -67.62 -14.37 -0.45
CA ARG A 386 -66.85 -15.40 -1.13
C ARG A 386 -65.49 -15.58 -0.47
N GLU A 387 -65.16 -16.82 -0.14
CA GLU A 387 -63.80 -17.20 0.22
C GLU A 387 -62.92 -17.22 -1.03
N SER A 388 -61.72 -16.65 -0.92
CA SER A 388 -60.73 -16.65 -2.00
C SER A 388 -59.89 -17.92 -1.94
N SER A 389 -59.43 -18.39 -3.10
CA SER A 389 -58.45 -19.49 -3.17
C SER A 389 -57.01 -19.01 -2.89
N ASP A 390 -56.77 -17.70 -2.95
CA ASP A 390 -55.48 -17.08 -2.65
C ASP A 390 -55.35 -16.81 -1.15
N ALA A 391 -54.30 -17.36 -0.52
CA ALA A 391 -54.01 -17.22 0.90
C ALA A 391 -53.76 -15.77 1.36
N MET A 392 -53.51 -14.84 0.44
CA MET A 392 -53.37 -13.41 0.77
C MET A 392 -54.71 -12.70 0.93
N VAL A 393 -55.81 -13.30 0.49
CA VAL A 393 -57.14 -12.69 0.50
C VAL A 393 -57.98 -13.36 1.58
N GLU A 394 -58.45 -12.55 2.53
CA GLU A 394 -59.30 -13.02 3.63
C GLU A 394 -60.74 -13.24 3.18
N SER A 395 -61.28 -12.29 2.41
CA SER A 395 -62.65 -12.38 1.92
C SER A 395 -62.89 -11.46 0.73
N ILE A 396 -63.87 -11.83 -0.09
CA ILE A 396 -64.44 -10.98 -1.14
C ILE A 396 -65.92 -10.83 -0.83
N SER A 397 -66.32 -9.64 -0.40
CA SER A 397 -67.72 -9.35 -0.07
C SER A 397 -68.35 -8.42 -1.09
N PHE A 398 -69.67 -8.51 -1.19
CA PHE A 398 -70.48 -7.67 -2.05
C PHE A 398 -71.42 -6.82 -1.20
N SER A 399 -71.55 -5.55 -1.54
CA SER A 399 -72.41 -4.60 -0.83
C SER A 399 -73.03 -3.60 -1.81
N GLY A 400 -73.84 -2.68 -1.29
CA GLY A 400 -74.52 -1.65 -2.10
C GLY A 400 -75.97 -2.00 -2.44
N THR A 401 -76.55 -1.22 -3.35
CA THR A 401 -77.94 -1.37 -3.78
C THR A 401 -78.01 -1.12 -5.28
N ALA A 402 -78.63 -2.04 -6.01
CA ALA A 402 -78.76 -1.94 -7.45
C ALA A 402 -79.34 -0.56 -7.85
N PRO A 403 -78.75 0.11 -8.84
CA PRO A 403 -77.69 -0.34 -9.76
C PRO A 403 -76.24 -0.17 -9.24
N ASN A 404 -76.03 0.45 -8.07
CA ASN A 404 -74.72 0.77 -7.52
C ASN A 404 -74.21 -0.34 -6.58
N CYS A 405 -73.48 -1.30 -7.12
CA CYS A 405 -72.90 -2.42 -6.36
C CYS A 405 -71.41 -2.18 -6.06
N VAL A 406 -70.94 -2.63 -4.90
CA VAL A 406 -69.54 -2.51 -4.47
C VAL A 406 -68.98 -3.88 -4.15
N ILE A 407 -67.82 -4.19 -4.73
CA ILE A 407 -67.03 -5.39 -4.42
C ILE A 407 -65.89 -4.96 -3.48
N THR A 408 -65.79 -5.58 -2.31
CA THR A 408 -64.72 -5.32 -1.34
C THR A 408 -63.86 -6.57 -1.19
N LEU A 409 -62.60 -6.48 -1.66
CA LEU A 409 -61.59 -7.51 -1.43
C LEU A 409 -60.74 -7.12 -0.22
N THR A 410 -60.71 -7.98 0.80
CA THR A 410 -59.94 -7.75 2.03
C THR A 410 -58.69 -8.62 2.05
N PHE A 411 -57.53 -8.01 2.26
CA PHE A 411 -56.27 -8.72 2.44
C PHE A 411 -56.14 -9.28 3.86
N ALA A 412 -55.62 -10.50 3.97
CA ALA A 412 -55.42 -11.17 5.24
C ALA A 412 -54.49 -10.38 6.19
N SER A 413 -54.68 -10.62 7.49
CA SER A 413 -53.92 -10.00 8.57
C SER A 413 -52.65 -10.77 8.95
N ASP A 414 -52.36 -11.88 8.27
CA ASP A 414 -51.22 -12.75 8.54
C ASP A 414 -49.86 -12.09 8.28
N SER A 415 -48.82 -12.59 8.96
CA SER A 415 -47.45 -12.09 8.82
C SER A 415 -46.88 -12.29 7.41
N ASP A 416 -47.42 -13.24 6.65
CA ASP A 416 -46.98 -13.60 5.31
C ASP A 416 -47.47 -12.60 4.24
N VAL A 417 -48.51 -11.82 4.58
CA VAL A 417 -48.98 -10.69 3.77
C VAL A 417 -48.04 -9.50 3.99
N PRO A 418 -47.55 -8.83 2.92
CA PRO A 418 -46.69 -7.67 3.07
C PRO A 418 -47.33 -6.57 3.93
N ALA A 419 -46.56 -6.01 4.87
CA ALA A 419 -47.07 -5.02 5.83
C ALA A 419 -47.72 -3.79 5.18
N SER A 420 -47.34 -3.46 3.94
CA SER A 420 -47.90 -2.34 3.17
C SER A 420 -49.33 -2.56 2.67
N VAL A 421 -49.83 -3.81 2.65
CA VAL A 421 -51.19 -4.16 2.18
C VAL A 421 -51.97 -5.01 3.19
N ARG A 422 -51.32 -5.50 4.25
CA ARG A 422 -51.91 -6.34 5.29
C ARG A 422 -53.11 -5.67 5.95
N ALA A 423 -54.20 -6.42 6.13
CA ALA A 423 -55.45 -5.96 6.74
C ALA A 423 -56.03 -4.69 6.11
N GLN A 424 -55.74 -4.45 4.82
CA GLN A 424 -56.33 -3.38 4.03
C GLN A 424 -57.29 -3.98 2.99
N ALA A 425 -58.11 -3.14 2.38
CA ALA A 425 -59.09 -3.59 1.40
C ALA A 425 -58.95 -2.84 0.07
N VAL A 426 -59.45 -3.44 -1.00
CA VAL A 426 -59.65 -2.81 -2.30
C VAL A 426 -61.13 -2.85 -2.60
N GLU A 427 -61.71 -1.68 -2.82
CA GLU A 427 -63.13 -1.49 -3.11
C GLU A 427 -63.31 -1.15 -4.59
N LEU A 428 -64.19 -1.87 -5.28
CA LEU A 428 -64.57 -1.60 -6.65
C LEU A 428 -66.06 -1.30 -6.69
N ALA A 429 -66.40 -0.05 -6.95
CA ALA A 429 -67.78 0.39 -7.11
C ALA A 429 -68.17 0.35 -8.59
N TYR A 430 -69.33 -0.24 -8.87
CA TYR A 430 -70.00 -0.22 -10.17
C TYR A 430 -70.99 0.94 -10.21
N ALA A 431 -70.88 1.77 -11.24
CA ALA A 431 -71.72 2.93 -11.44
C ALA A 431 -72.82 2.68 -12.48
N GLU A 432 -73.86 3.51 -12.47
CA GLU A 432 -75.00 3.45 -13.40
C GLU A 432 -74.64 3.54 -14.88
N ASP A 433 -73.54 4.22 -15.20
CA ASP A 433 -73.02 4.36 -16.56
C ASP A 433 -72.25 3.12 -17.06
N GLY A 434 -72.18 2.06 -16.25
CA GLY A 434 -71.48 0.82 -16.55
C GLY A 434 -69.99 0.86 -16.26
N THR A 435 -69.49 1.93 -15.62
CA THR A 435 -68.07 2.06 -15.27
C THR A 435 -67.74 1.43 -13.92
N TRP A 436 -66.49 1.01 -13.76
CA TRP A 436 -65.93 0.52 -12.49
C TRP A 436 -64.93 1.55 -11.95
N THR A 437 -65.12 1.97 -10.71
CA THR A 437 -64.19 2.85 -9.99
C THR A 437 -63.53 2.07 -8.85
N CYS A 438 -62.21 2.12 -8.77
CA CYS A 438 -61.44 1.44 -7.73
C CYS A 438 -60.93 2.42 -6.67
N SER A 439 -61.10 2.07 -5.40
CA SER A 439 -60.66 2.86 -4.23
C SER A 439 -59.97 1.94 -3.23
N SER A 440 -58.88 2.39 -2.62
CA SER A 440 -58.18 1.63 -1.59
C SER A 440 -57.31 2.55 -0.72
N PRO A 441 -57.14 2.26 0.59
CA PRO A 441 -56.12 2.90 1.43
C PRO A 441 -54.69 2.47 1.08
N ILE A 442 -54.50 1.44 0.25
CA ILE A 442 -53.18 0.97 -0.20
C ILE A 442 -52.54 2.04 -1.09
N ALA A 443 -51.25 2.29 -0.89
CA ALA A 443 -50.50 3.23 -1.73
C ALA A 443 -50.57 2.82 -3.22
N SER A 444 -50.92 3.76 -4.10
CA SER A 444 -51.16 3.52 -5.53
C SER A 444 -50.02 2.82 -6.27
N LYS A 445 -48.76 3.00 -5.82
CA LYS A 445 -47.59 2.30 -6.38
C LYS A 445 -47.65 0.77 -6.24
N TYR A 446 -48.40 0.25 -5.27
CA TYR A 446 -48.60 -1.18 -5.03
C TYR A 446 -49.84 -1.74 -5.73
N LEU A 447 -50.78 -0.89 -6.11
CA LEU A 447 -51.98 -1.29 -6.84
C LEU A 447 -51.67 -1.60 -8.32
N PRO A 448 -52.44 -2.50 -8.95
CA PRO A 448 -52.40 -2.73 -10.39
C PRO A 448 -52.91 -1.50 -11.17
N ALA A 449 -52.64 -1.46 -12.47
CA ALA A 449 -52.95 -0.29 -13.30
C ALA A 449 -54.44 0.06 -13.35
N GLU A 450 -55.33 -0.92 -13.19
CA GLU A 450 -56.79 -0.70 -13.15
C GLU A 450 -57.27 0.01 -11.87
N CYS A 451 -56.42 0.07 -10.85
CA CYS A 451 -56.69 0.66 -9.54
C CYS A 451 -55.72 1.80 -9.19
N ARG A 452 -55.06 2.38 -10.21
CA ARG A 452 -54.27 3.60 -10.11
C ARG A 452 -54.98 4.71 -10.86
#